data_AF-A0A842FBV7-F1
#
_entry.id   AF-A0A842FBV7-F1
#
_cell.length_a   1.000
_cell.length_b   1.000
_cell.length_c   1.000
_cell.angle_alpha   90.00
_cell.angle_beta   90.00
_cell.angle_gamma   90.00
#
_symmetry.space_group_name_H-M   'P 1'
#
loop_
_entity.id
_entity.type
_entity.pdbx_description
1 polymer ?
#
loop_
_entity_poly.entity_id
_entity_poly.type
_entity_poly.pdbx_seq_one_letter_code
_entity_poly.pdbx_strand_id
1 'polypeptide(L)'
;MTKYALKIKPESSKNFRLLVVMIGTLLLGVLYIALTSSALLAFPFQISDNVLALKEIGDYILVGMWFLSAIFANVTIYRNLRKKGPAERKPIRLILAFFNNAILTATLTPLVTLNERATSEGVQHVVRNTYIFYAVAVAFLIVSLSLTLFYIQGKIQESNWWVFVVSVPYIIISWVLQRGYTSLHEWTQANDFSYNSVAAMLQAAQKPVFLLNDMWFQFLAFTILNAIFLLGVILLETFWQKTANWRQGPAREEA
;
A
#
# COMPACT_ATOMS: atom_id res chain seq x y z
N MET A 1 46.48 1.82 46.22
CA MET A 1 45.12 2.17 45.73
C MET A 1 44.96 1.64 44.31
N THR A 2 44.38 0.45 44.18
CA THR A 2 44.20 -0.26 42.90
C THR A 2 42.91 0.23 42.24
N LYS A 3 43.03 0.99 41.15
CA LYS A 3 41.87 1.37 40.32
C LYS A 3 41.41 0.14 39.55
N TYR A 4 40.33 -0.48 40.02
CA TYR A 4 39.53 -1.41 39.23
C TYR A 4 38.87 -0.64 38.09
N ALA A 5 39.57 -0.48 36.97
CA ALA A 5 38.94 -0.08 35.72
C ALA A 5 38.05 -1.25 35.28
N LEU A 6 36.76 -1.16 35.60
CA LEU A 6 35.71 -2.00 35.04
C LEU A 6 35.79 -1.88 33.52
N LYS A 7 36.49 -2.85 32.91
CA LYS A 7 36.57 -3.03 31.47
C LYS A 7 35.19 -3.50 31.04
N ILE A 8 34.29 -2.56 30.75
CA ILE A 8 32.96 -2.84 30.22
C ILE A 8 33.15 -3.74 29.01
N LYS A 9 32.59 -4.96 29.08
CA LYS A 9 32.73 -5.97 28.02
C LYS A 9 32.38 -5.32 26.67
N PRO A 10 33.24 -5.43 25.64
CA PRO A 10 33.02 -4.82 24.32
C PRO A 10 31.71 -5.27 23.64
N GLU A 11 31.14 -6.41 24.06
CA GLU A 11 29.79 -6.85 23.67
C GLU A 11 28.68 -5.90 24.11
N SER A 12 28.75 -5.34 25.32
CA SER A 12 27.72 -4.46 25.87
C SER A 12 27.63 -3.15 25.07
N SER A 13 28.77 -2.58 24.65
CA SER A 13 28.77 -1.34 23.86
C SER A 13 28.29 -1.56 22.42
N LYS A 14 28.57 -2.74 21.85
CA LYS A 14 28.09 -3.11 20.51
C LYS A 14 26.57 -3.30 20.50
N ASN A 15 26.05 -4.02 21.49
CA ASN A 15 24.60 -4.24 21.65
C ASN A 15 23.86 -2.92 21.93
N PHE A 16 24.43 -2.05 22.77
CA PHE A 16 23.88 -0.72 23.02
C PHE A 16 23.86 0.16 21.75
N ARG A 17 24.97 0.22 20.99
CA ARG A 17 25.02 0.95 19.71
C ARG A 17 23.99 0.41 18.70
N LEU A 18 23.84 -0.91 18.63
CA LEU A 18 22.89 -1.55 17.74
C LEU A 18 21.45 -1.19 18.12
N LEU A 19 21.13 -1.20 19.41
CA LEU A 19 19.84 -0.80 19.96
C LEU A 19 19.55 0.69 19.70
N VAL A 20 20.53 1.58 19.90
CA VAL A 20 20.40 3.02 19.58
C VAL A 20 20.13 3.24 18.09
N VAL A 21 20.84 2.55 17.20
CA VAL A 21 20.61 2.67 15.75
C VAL A 21 19.25 2.08 15.35
N MET A 22 18.82 0.97 15.97
CA MET A 22 17.47 0.43 15.76
C MET A 22 16.39 1.43 16.17
N ILE A 23 16.47 1.98 17.39
CA ILE A 23 15.52 2.99 17.88
C ILE A 23 15.55 4.23 16.97
N GLY A 24 16.72 4.74 16.61
CA GLY A 24 16.84 5.90 15.72
C GLY A 24 16.24 5.66 14.34
N THR A 25 16.43 4.46 13.77
CA THR A 25 15.83 4.07 12.49
C THR A 25 14.30 3.96 12.60
N LEU A 26 13.80 3.41 13.71
CA LEU A 26 12.37 3.28 13.96
C LEU A 26 11.71 4.65 14.17
N LEU A 27 12.34 5.55 14.93
CA LEU A 27 11.92 6.94 15.10
C LEU A 27 11.92 7.71 13.77
N LEU A 28 12.92 7.52 12.91
CA LEU A 28 12.93 8.08 11.56
C LEU A 28 11.75 7.59 10.71
N GLY A 29 11.39 6.32 10.82
CA GLY A 29 10.22 5.75 10.14
C GLY A 29 8.91 6.35 10.64
N VAL A 30 8.74 6.45 11.96
CA VAL A 30 7.58 7.09 12.58
C VAL A 30 7.48 8.57 12.19
N LEU A 31 8.61 9.29 12.24
CA LEU A 31 8.67 10.70 11.84
C LEU A 31 8.31 10.88 10.37
N TYR A 32 8.81 10.02 9.47
CA TYR A 32 8.45 10.05 8.06
C TYR A 32 6.94 9.86 7.86
N ILE A 33 6.34 8.86 8.50
CA ILE A 33 4.89 8.63 8.41
C ILE A 33 4.11 9.82 8.97
N ALA A 34 4.51 10.35 10.14
CA ALA A 34 3.86 11.49 10.77
C ALA A 34 3.94 12.76 9.91
N LEU A 35 5.12 13.07 9.35
CA LEU A 35 5.31 14.22 8.47
C LEU A 35 4.54 14.08 7.16
N THR A 36 4.57 12.90 6.54
CA THR A 36 3.86 12.67 5.27
C THR A 36 2.34 12.75 5.49
N SER A 37 1.84 12.18 6.58
CA SER A 37 0.41 12.23 6.94
C SER A 37 -0.03 13.64 7.33
N SER A 38 0.77 14.34 8.14
CA SER A 38 0.49 15.72 8.53
C SER A 38 0.55 16.67 7.35
N ALA A 39 1.47 16.47 6.39
CA ALA A 39 1.50 17.25 5.16
C ALA A 39 0.22 17.01 4.36
N LEU A 40 -0.18 15.74 4.15
CA LEU A 40 -1.42 15.42 3.44
C LEU A 40 -2.68 15.99 4.11
N LEU A 41 -2.71 16.09 5.44
CA LEU A 41 -3.84 16.67 6.20
C LEU A 41 -3.81 18.20 6.27
N ALA A 42 -2.63 18.83 6.25
CA ALA A 42 -2.47 20.28 6.41
C ALA A 42 -2.71 21.06 5.10
N PHE A 43 -2.66 20.39 3.95
CA PHE A 43 -2.96 21.03 2.67
C PHE A 43 -4.46 20.93 2.34
N PRO A 44 -5.19 22.06 2.27
CA PRO A 44 -6.62 22.07 1.96
C PRO A 44 -6.85 21.92 0.46
N PHE A 45 -6.41 20.79 -0.13
CA PHE A 45 -6.76 20.51 -1.50
C PHE A 45 -8.25 20.22 -1.58
N GLN A 46 -8.99 21.04 -2.32
CA GLN A 46 -10.27 20.61 -2.84
C GLN A 46 -9.98 19.40 -3.75
N ILE A 47 -10.73 18.33 -3.54
CA ILE A 47 -10.69 17.13 -4.38
C ILE A 47 -12.07 17.06 -5.00
N SER A 48 -12.13 16.98 -6.32
CA SER A 48 -13.42 16.88 -6.98
C SER A 48 -14.02 15.51 -6.74
N ASP A 49 -15.35 15.39 -6.82
CA ASP A 49 -16.01 14.09 -6.71
C ASP A 49 -15.39 13.09 -7.71
N ASN A 50 -14.96 13.56 -8.91
CA ASN A 50 -14.26 12.81 -9.95
C ASN A 50 -12.80 13.22 -10.11
N VAL A 51 -11.93 12.56 -9.35
CA VAL A 51 -10.47 12.71 -9.38
C VAL A 51 -9.84 12.59 -10.78
N LEU A 52 -10.51 11.93 -11.73
CA LEU A 52 -10.01 11.78 -13.10
C LEU A 52 -10.46 12.89 -14.05
N ALA A 53 -11.38 13.76 -13.61
CA ALA A 53 -11.73 14.97 -14.34
C ALA A 53 -10.65 16.06 -14.23
N LEU A 54 -9.67 15.89 -13.34
CA LEU A 54 -8.49 16.77 -13.19
C LEU A 54 -8.87 18.25 -13.08
N LYS A 55 -9.90 18.55 -12.28
CA LYS A 55 -10.42 19.91 -12.11
C LYS A 55 -9.66 20.65 -11.04
N GLU A 56 -9.44 19.98 -9.91
CA GLU A 56 -8.78 20.55 -8.76
C GLU A 56 -7.30 20.14 -8.69
N ILE A 57 -6.48 20.93 -8.01
CA ILE A 57 -5.06 20.59 -7.80
C ILE A 57 -4.92 19.24 -7.06
N GLY A 58 -5.86 18.95 -6.14
CA GLY A 58 -5.92 17.67 -5.44
C GLY A 58 -6.05 16.48 -6.40
N ASP A 59 -6.80 16.64 -7.49
CA ASP A 59 -7.01 15.62 -8.50
C ASP A 59 -5.69 15.28 -9.21
N TYR A 60 -4.94 16.30 -9.64
CA TYR A 60 -3.62 16.12 -10.27
C TYR A 60 -2.62 15.42 -9.34
N ILE A 61 -2.62 15.77 -8.06
CA ILE A 61 -1.74 15.15 -7.08
C ILE A 61 -2.10 13.68 -6.89
N LEU A 62 -3.39 13.35 -6.70
CA LEU A 62 -3.83 11.97 -6.52
C LEU A 62 -3.53 11.11 -7.74
N VAL A 63 -3.86 11.58 -8.94
CA VAL A 63 -3.57 10.85 -10.19
C VAL A 63 -2.06 10.72 -10.41
N GLY A 64 -1.29 11.78 -10.14
CA GLY A 64 0.17 11.75 -10.19
C GLY A 64 0.78 10.73 -9.23
N MET A 65 0.32 10.71 -7.98
CA MET A 65 0.76 9.72 -6.98
C MET A 65 0.36 8.30 -7.37
N TRP A 66 -0.82 8.11 -7.95
CA TRP A 66 -1.28 6.83 -8.46
C TRP A 66 -0.36 6.31 -9.59
N PHE A 67 -0.02 7.14 -10.59
CA PHE A 67 0.95 6.77 -11.63
C PHE A 67 2.35 6.52 -11.08
N LEU A 68 2.85 7.40 -10.18
CA LEU A 68 4.16 7.22 -9.55
C LEU A 68 4.22 5.91 -8.76
N SER A 69 3.15 5.53 -8.07
CA SER A 69 3.08 4.26 -7.34
C SER A 69 3.29 3.05 -8.25
N ALA A 70 2.70 3.07 -9.46
CA ALA A 70 2.90 2.03 -10.46
C ALA A 70 4.37 1.94 -10.86
N ILE A 71 4.99 3.07 -11.16
CA ILE A 71 6.40 3.14 -11.56
C ILE A 71 7.29 2.61 -10.43
N PHE A 72 7.09 3.08 -9.20
CA PHE A 72 7.89 2.67 -8.04
C PHE A 72 7.76 1.19 -7.73
N ALA A 73 6.55 0.63 -7.78
CA ALA A 73 6.32 -0.79 -7.55
C ALA A 73 7.03 -1.65 -8.60
N ASN A 74 6.84 -1.33 -9.90
CA ASN A 74 7.45 -2.09 -10.99
C ASN A 74 8.97 -1.98 -11.03
N VAL A 75 9.53 -0.79 -10.80
CA VAL A 75 11.00 -0.61 -10.69
C VAL A 75 11.55 -1.40 -9.50
N THR A 76 10.83 -1.45 -8.37
CA THR A 76 11.26 -2.20 -7.19
C THR A 76 11.24 -3.70 -7.42
N ILE A 77 10.20 -4.22 -8.09
CA ILE A 77 10.13 -5.63 -8.50
C ILE A 77 11.30 -5.93 -9.44
N TYR A 78 11.45 -5.19 -10.53
CA TYR A 78 12.52 -5.39 -11.51
C TYR A 78 13.92 -5.40 -10.87
N ARG A 79 14.23 -4.41 -10.02
CA ARG A 79 15.52 -4.33 -9.31
C ARG A 79 15.76 -5.49 -8.35
N ASN A 80 14.72 -6.00 -7.68
CA ASN A 80 14.86 -7.15 -6.79
C ASN A 80 14.98 -8.47 -7.55
N LEU A 81 14.30 -8.61 -8.69
CA LEU A 81 14.35 -9.81 -9.51
C LEU A 81 15.69 -9.98 -10.25
N ARG A 82 16.41 -8.88 -10.54
CA ARG A 82 17.75 -8.91 -11.13
C ARG A 82 18.86 -9.45 -10.20
N LYS A 83 18.57 -9.68 -8.92
CA LYS A 83 19.57 -10.21 -7.97
C LYS A 83 19.83 -11.70 -8.22
N LYS A 84 21.09 -12.12 -8.05
CA LYS A 84 21.58 -13.42 -8.54
C LYS A 84 20.98 -14.63 -7.80
N GLY A 85 20.39 -14.45 -6.62
CA GLY A 85 19.75 -15.55 -5.88
C GLY A 85 18.54 -15.14 -5.05
N PRO A 86 17.62 -16.08 -4.74
CA PRO A 86 16.44 -15.83 -3.89
C PRO A 86 16.79 -15.26 -2.50
N ALA A 87 17.95 -15.63 -1.95
CA ALA A 87 18.42 -15.17 -0.64
C ALA A 87 18.78 -13.68 -0.59
N GLU A 88 19.14 -13.07 -1.73
CA GLU A 88 19.52 -11.64 -1.83
C GLU A 88 18.31 -10.71 -2.03
N ARG A 89 17.14 -11.28 -2.34
CA ARG A 89 15.89 -10.55 -2.56
C ARG A 89 15.42 -9.93 -1.25
N LYS A 90 14.91 -8.71 -1.30
CA LYS A 90 14.36 -8.00 -0.13
C LYS A 90 12.88 -8.36 0.01
N PRO A 91 12.49 -9.26 0.93
CA PRO A 91 11.13 -9.80 0.98
C PRO A 91 10.08 -8.72 1.25
N ILE A 92 10.31 -7.81 2.20
CA ILE A 92 9.38 -6.71 2.51
C ILE A 92 9.12 -5.83 1.29
N ARG A 93 10.16 -5.46 0.54
CA ARG A 93 10.00 -4.66 -0.69
C ARG A 93 9.17 -5.37 -1.75
N LEU A 94 9.38 -6.68 -1.91
CA LEU A 94 8.62 -7.49 -2.86
C LEU A 94 7.16 -7.63 -2.43
N ILE A 95 6.89 -7.89 -1.14
CA ILE A 95 5.53 -7.98 -0.59
C ILE A 95 4.77 -6.69 -0.88
N LEU A 96 5.33 -5.55 -0.49
CA LEU A 96 4.68 -4.25 -0.69
C LEU A 96 4.50 -3.92 -2.18
N ALA A 97 5.49 -4.21 -3.03
CA ALA A 97 5.41 -3.89 -4.45
C ALA A 97 4.42 -4.79 -5.23
N PHE A 98 4.41 -6.10 -4.98
CA PHE A 98 3.43 -7.00 -5.58
C PHE A 98 2.01 -6.69 -5.08
N PHE A 99 1.85 -6.45 -3.78
CA PHE A 99 0.58 -6.00 -3.22
C PHE A 99 0.10 -4.70 -3.87
N ASN A 100 0.99 -3.71 -4.06
CA ASN A 100 0.68 -2.45 -4.73
C ASN A 100 0.16 -2.67 -6.15
N ASN A 101 0.85 -3.50 -6.93
CA ASN A 101 0.44 -3.78 -8.29
C ASN A 101 -0.92 -4.50 -8.34
N ALA A 102 -1.25 -5.35 -7.36
CA ALA A 102 -2.54 -6.02 -7.32
C ALA A 102 -3.70 -5.03 -7.14
N ILE A 103 -3.60 -4.19 -6.11
CA ILE A 103 -4.62 -3.17 -5.82
C ILE A 103 -4.70 -2.13 -6.94
N LEU A 104 -3.56 -1.68 -7.47
CA LEU A 104 -3.51 -0.73 -8.57
C LEU A 104 -4.16 -1.30 -9.83
N THR A 105 -3.88 -2.56 -10.19
CA THR A 105 -4.50 -3.16 -11.38
C THR A 105 -6.01 -3.27 -11.21
N ALA A 106 -6.49 -3.63 -10.00
CA ALA A 106 -7.91 -3.65 -9.70
C ALA A 106 -8.58 -2.28 -9.86
N THR A 107 -7.89 -1.17 -9.52
CA THR A 107 -8.41 0.20 -9.71
C THR A 107 -8.64 0.59 -11.16
N LEU A 108 -8.15 -0.18 -12.15
CA LEU A 108 -8.44 0.07 -13.55
C LEU A 108 -9.87 -0.34 -13.94
N THR A 109 -10.49 -1.26 -13.19
CA THR A 109 -11.83 -1.80 -13.51
C THR A 109 -12.91 -0.70 -13.51
N PRO A 110 -12.98 0.18 -12.49
CA PRO A 110 -14.05 1.18 -12.42
C PRO A 110 -13.93 2.32 -13.44
N LEU A 111 -12.81 2.39 -14.16
CA LEU A 111 -12.57 3.45 -15.14
C LEU A 111 -13.55 3.43 -16.32
N VAL A 112 -14.07 2.26 -16.67
CA VAL A 112 -15.02 2.12 -17.80
C VAL A 112 -16.39 2.74 -17.51
N THR A 113 -16.70 3.06 -16.25
CA THR A 113 -17.99 3.62 -15.81
C THR A 113 -17.91 5.06 -15.33
N LEU A 114 -16.78 5.76 -15.55
CA LEU A 114 -16.57 7.12 -15.03
C LEU A 114 -17.54 8.17 -15.58
N ASN A 115 -17.99 8.00 -16.82
CA ASN A 115 -18.81 8.98 -17.53
C ASN A 115 -20.30 8.63 -17.54
N GLU A 116 -20.72 7.66 -16.72
CA GLU A 116 -22.11 7.27 -16.64
C GLU A 116 -22.97 8.41 -16.08
N ARG A 117 -24.11 8.64 -16.74
CA ARG A 117 -25.09 9.64 -16.31
C ARG A 117 -25.94 9.07 -15.19
N ALA A 118 -26.51 9.95 -14.36
CA ALA A 118 -27.46 9.59 -13.30
C ALA A 118 -28.82 9.16 -13.87
N THR A 119 -28.84 8.16 -14.73
CA THR A 119 -30.03 7.47 -15.25
C THR A 119 -30.10 6.07 -14.64
N SER A 120 -31.27 5.42 -14.69
CA SER A 120 -31.42 4.05 -14.20
C SER A 120 -30.44 3.08 -14.86
N GLU A 121 -30.21 3.24 -16.17
CA GLU A 121 -29.24 2.44 -16.93
C GLU A 121 -27.80 2.68 -16.45
N GLY A 122 -27.42 3.94 -16.22
CA GLY A 122 -26.09 4.28 -15.68
C GLY A 122 -25.87 3.72 -14.28
N VAL A 123 -26.87 3.77 -13.41
CA VAL A 123 -26.83 3.14 -12.07
C VAL A 123 -26.66 1.64 -12.19
N GLN A 124 -27.45 0.98 -13.04
CA GLN A 124 -27.34 -0.46 -13.26
C GLN A 124 -25.95 -0.84 -13.79
N HIS A 125 -25.39 -0.07 -14.73
CA HIS A 125 -24.08 -0.30 -15.29
C HIS A 125 -22.97 -0.14 -14.24
N VAL A 126 -23.01 0.92 -13.41
CA VAL A 126 -22.06 1.13 -12.31
C VAL A 126 -22.16 0.03 -11.26
N VAL A 127 -23.37 -0.37 -10.85
CA VAL A 127 -23.56 -1.47 -9.89
C VAL A 127 -22.98 -2.77 -10.42
N ARG A 128 -23.27 -3.11 -11.69
CA ARG A 128 -22.68 -4.28 -12.36
C ARG A 128 -21.16 -4.19 -12.40
N ASN A 129 -20.60 -3.05 -12.77
CA ASN A 129 -19.16 -2.86 -12.83
C ASN A 129 -18.50 -2.93 -11.44
N THR A 130 -19.22 -2.52 -10.40
CA THR A 130 -18.76 -2.65 -9.01
C THR A 130 -18.67 -4.13 -8.60
N TYR A 131 -19.64 -4.96 -8.98
CA TYR A 131 -19.53 -6.42 -8.82
C TYR A 131 -18.34 -7.02 -9.57
N ILE A 132 -18.09 -6.58 -10.81
CA ILE A 132 -16.92 -7.00 -11.59
C ILE A 132 -15.63 -6.57 -10.89
N PHE A 133 -15.57 -5.35 -10.35
CA PHE A 133 -14.45 -4.85 -9.58
C PHE A 133 -14.11 -5.76 -8.38
N TYR A 134 -15.09 -6.21 -7.60
CA TYR A 134 -14.84 -7.16 -6.50
C TYR A 134 -14.21 -8.47 -6.99
N ALA A 135 -14.74 -9.05 -8.07
CA ALA A 135 -14.21 -10.28 -8.63
C ALA A 135 -12.77 -10.11 -9.16
N VAL A 136 -12.53 -9.02 -9.90
CA VAL A 136 -11.21 -8.67 -10.44
C VAL A 136 -10.21 -8.41 -9.31
N ALA A 137 -10.60 -7.69 -8.26
CA ALA A 137 -9.76 -7.42 -7.11
C ALA A 137 -9.32 -8.71 -6.41
N VAL A 138 -10.25 -9.63 -6.13
CA VAL A 138 -9.94 -10.93 -5.53
C VAL A 138 -8.99 -11.74 -6.42
N ALA A 139 -9.24 -11.79 -7.73
CA ALA A 139 -8.39 -12.51 -8.67
C ALA A 139 -6.93 -11.98 -8.66
N PHE A 140 -6.75 -10.66 -8.74
CA PHE A 140 -5.41 -10.06 -8.70
C PHE A 140 -4.72 -10.23 -7.36
N LEU A 141 -5.44 -10.21 -6.25
CA LEU A 141 -4.88 -10.46 -4.92
C LEU A 141 -4.36 -11.90 -4.81
N ILE A 142 -5.11 -12.90 -5.29
CA ILE A 142 -4.68 -14.31 -5.29
C ILE A 142 -3.43 -14.51 -6.16
N VAL A 143 -3.44 -13.96 -7.38
CA VAL A 143 -2.29 -14.04 -8.30
C VAL A 143 -1.06 -13.38 -7.67
N SER A 144 -1.23 -12.19 -7.11
CA SER A 144 -0.13 -11.43 -6.50
C SER A 144 0.43 -12.10 -5.24
N LEU A 145 -0.43 -12.66 -4.38
CA LEU A 145 0.00 -13.47 -3.24
C LEU A 145 0.84 -14.67 -3.69
N SER A 146 0.35 -15.41 -4.69
CA SER A 146 1.03 -16.58 -5.25
C SER A 146 2.40 -16.23 -5.84
N LEU A 147 2.47 -15.14 -6.62
CA LEU A 147 3.74 -14.63 -7.15
C LEU A 147 4.68 -14.20 -6.03
N THR A 148 4.18 -13.51 -5.00
CA THR A 148 5.00 -13.07 -3.86
C THR A 148 5.62 -14.28 -3.17
N LEU A 149 4.83 -15.29 -2.82
CA LEU A 149 5.30 -16.52 -2.18
C LEU A 149 6.35 -17.24 -3.05
N PHE A 150 6.11 -17.35 -4.36
CA PHE A 150 7.07 -17.94 -5.30
C PHE A 150 8.41 -17.18 -5.31
N TYR A 151 8.38 -15.85 -5.37
CA TYR A 151 9.61 -15.06 -5.46
C TYR A 151 10.38 -14.96 -4.13
N ILE A 152 9.72 -15.16 -2.98
CA ILE A 152 10.38 -15.18 -1.67
C ILE A 152 10.58 -16.58 -1.09
N GLN A 153 10.36 -17.65 -1.86
CA GLN A 153 10.43 -19.05 -1.39
C GLN A 153 11.72 -19.38 -0.62
N GLY A 154 12.87 -18.81 -1.01
CA GLY A 154 14.14 -19.03 -0.29
C GLY A 154 14.11 -18.52 1.15
N LYS A 155 13.36 -17.44 1.43
CA LYS A 155 13.13 -16.94 2.80
C LYS A 155 12.12 -17.76 3.56
N ILE A 156 11.11 -18.30 2.88
CA ILE A 156 10.15 -19.23 3.49
C ILE A 156 10.85 -20.51 3.96
N GLN A 157 11.79 -21.03 3.16
CA GLN A 157 12.61 -22.19 3.54
C GLN A 157 13.48 -21.93 4.77
N GLU A 158 13.94 -20.68 4.98
CA GLU A 158 14.64 -20.27 6.21
C GLU A 158 13.68 -20.16 7.42
N SER A 159 12.45 -19.67 7.21
CA SER A 159 11.45 -19.51 8.27
C SER A 159 10.02 -19.41 7.72
N ASN A 160 9.14 -20.27 8.23
CA ASN A 160 7.70 -20.26 7.91
C ASN A 160 6.99 -18.96 8.30
N TRP A 161 7.60 -18.15 9.19
CA TRP A 161 7.08 -16.83 9.58
C TRP A 161 6.85 -15.92 8.37
N TRP A 162 7.64 -16.09 7.30
CA TRP A 162 7.48 -15.29 6.08
C TRP A 162 6.15 -15.51 5.38
N VAL A 163 5.55 -16.70 5.47
CA VAL A 163 4.21 -16.94 4.90
C VAL A 163 3.18 -16.04 5.60
N PHE A 164 3.22 -15.99 6.93
CA PHE A 164 2.34 -15.13 7.71
C PHE A 164 2.53 -13.65 7.34
N VAL A 165 3.78 -13.17 7.32
CA VAL A 165 4.09 -11.76 6.98
C VAL A 165 3.61 -11.38 5.58
N VAL A 166 3.78 -12.27 4.59
CA VAL A 166 3.26 -12.04 3.24
C VAL A 166 1.73 -11.93 3.27
N SER A 167 1.04 -12.82 3.99
CA SER A 167 -0.42 -12.90 3.97
C SER A 167 -1.12 -11.72 4.64
N VAL A 168 -0.51 -11.05 5.63
CA VAL A 168 -1.13 -9.93 6.38
C VAL A 168 -1.81 -8.87 5.50
N PRO A 169 -1.12 -8.22 4.54
CA PRO A 169 -1.76 -7.19 3.71
C PRO A 169 -2.92 -7.74 2.87
N TYR A 170 -2.82 -9.00 2.41
CA TYR A 170 -3.88 -9.65 1.63
C TYR A 170 -5.10 -9.99 2.49
N ILE A 171 -4.90 -10.46 3.72
CA ILE A 171 -6.00 -10.76 4.65
C ILE A 171 -6.74 -9.47 5.00
N ILE A 172 -6.02 -8.40 5.34
CA ILE A 172 -6.61 -7.10 5.69
C ILE A 172 -7.49 -6.58 4.55
N ILE A 173 -6.95 -6.52 3.32
CA ILE A 173 -7.75 -6.00 2.19
C ILE A 173 -8.89 -6.95 1.80
N SER A 174 -8.72 -8.27 1.95
CA SER A 174 -9.78 -9.24 1.67
C SER A 174 -10.95 -9.08 2.62
N TRP A 175 -10.69 -8.80 3.90
CA TRP A 175 -11.74 -8.52 4.88
C TRP A 175 -12.51 -7.23 4.54
N VAL A 176 -11.79 -6.19 4.10
CA VAL A 176 -12.40 -4.92 3.65
C VAL A 176 -13.24 -5.15 2.39
N LEU A 177 -12.73 -5.90 1.41
CA LEU A 177 -13.48 -6.30 0.21
C LEU A 177 -14.74 -7.10 0.54
N GLN A 178 -14.64 -8.08 1.44
CA GLN A 178 -15.78 -8.91 1.85
C GLN A 178 -16.89 -8.05 2.47
N ARG A 179 -16.52 -7.13 3.37
CA ARG A 179 -17.47 -6.20 3.98
C ARG A 179 -18.13 -5.31 2.94
N GLY A 180 -17.35 -4.70 2.05
CA GLY A 180 -17.87 -3.87 0.97
C GLY A 180 -18.82 -4.63 0.04
N TYR A 181 -18.45 -5.84 -0.36
CA TYR A 181 -19.28 -6.70 -1.20
C TYR A 181 -20.60 -7.04 -0.51
N THR A 182 -20.55 -7.44 0.77
CA THR A 182 -21.73 -7.81 1.56
C THR A 182 -22.69 -6.62 1.67
N SER A 183 -22.17 -5.43 2.00
CA SER A 183 -22.97 -4.21 2.09
C SER A 183 -23.59 -3.81 0.75
N LEU A 184 -22.84 -3.92 -0.37
CA LEU A 184 -23.41 -3.67 -1.70
C LEU A 184 -24.50 -4.69 -2.02
N HIS A 185 -24.25 -5.97 -1.74
CA HIS A 185 -25.18 -7.04 -2.01
C HIS A 185 -26.50 -6.85 -1.25
N GLU A 186 -26.43 -6.67 0.06
CA GLU A 186 -27.58 -6.38 0.92
C GLU A 186 -28.34 -5.14 0.46
N TRP A 187 -27.64 -4.05 0.11
CA TRP A 187 -28.28 -2.83 -0.40
C TRP A 187 -29.03 -3.06 -1.71
N THR A 188 -28.44 -3.79 -2.66
CA THR A 188 -29.10 -4.09 -3.95
C THR A 188 -30.25 -5.11 -3.83
N GLN A 189 -30.31 -5.86 -2.73
CA GLN A 189 -31.36 -6.86 -2.45
C GLN A 189 -32.46 -6.32 -1.53
N ALA A 190 -32.33 -5.09 -1.04
CA ALA A 190 -33.33 -4.48 -0.16
C ALA A 190 -34.66 -4.28 -0.91
N ASN A 191 -35.79 -4.44 -0.22
CA ASN A 191 -37.13 -4.37 -0.84
C ASN A 191 -37.47 -3.00 -1.43
N ASP A 192 -36.85 -1.94 -0.91
CA ASP A 192 -36.99 -0.55 -1.33
C ASP A 192 -35.96 -0.13 -2.39
N PHE A 193 -35.03 -1.03 -2.75
CA PHE A 193 -34.04 -0.77 -3.77
C PHE A 193 -34.68 -0.73 -5.16
N SER A 194 -34.49 0.38 -5.87
CA SER A 194 -34.75 0.45 -7.30
C SER A 194 -33.72 1.35 -7.99
N TYR A 195 -33.27 0.94 -9.18
CA TYR A 195 -32.33 1.73 -9.98
C TYR A 195 -32.88 3.12 -10.32
N ASN A 196 -34.20 3.23 -10.53
CA ASN A 196 -34.89 4.50 -10.77
C ASN A 196 -34.83 5.43 -9.55
N SER A 197 -35.11 4.90 -8.35
CA SER A 197 -35.06 5.68 -7.11
C SER A 197 -33.65 6.19 -6.83
N VAL A 198 -32.64 5.33 -7.00
CA VAL A 198 -31.23 5.71 -6.81
C VAL A 198 -30.80 6.77 -7.83
N ALA A 199 -31.17 6.61 -9.10
CA ALA A 199 -30.90 7.61 -10.13
C ALA A 199 -31.53 8.97 -9.78
N ALA A 200 -32.78 8.98 -9.33
CA ALA A 200 -33.47 10.20 -8.91
C ALA A 200 -32.78 10.88 -7.71
N MET A 201 -32.33 10.10 -6.71
CA MET A 201 -31.57 10.62 -5.56
C MET A 201 -30.24 11.24 -6.00
N LEU A 202 -29.50 10.57 -6.88
CA LEU A 202 -28.23 11.08 -7.40
C LEU A 202 -28.42 12.34 -8.26
N GLN A 203 -29.46 12.40 -9.09
CA GLN A 203 -29.81 13.60 -9.84
C GLN A 203 -30.17 14.76 -8.92
N ALA A 204 -31.01 14.52 -7.91
CA ALA A 204 -31.42 15.54 -6.94
C ALA A 204 -30.23 16.08 -6.14
N ALA A 205 -29.28 15.20 -5.77
CA ALA A 205 -28.04 15.57 -5.09
C ALA A 205 -26.96 16.13 -6.02
N GLN A 206 -27.18 16.14 -7.34
CA GLN A 206 -26.19 16.49 -8.36
C GLN A 206 -24.88 15.70 -8.21
N LYS A 207 -24.97 14.43 -7.79
CA LYS A 207 -23.84 13.56 -7.52
C LYS A 207 -23.62 12.57 -8.68
N PRO A 208 -22.35 12.30 -9.04
CA PRO A 208 -22.06 11.36 -10.09
C PRO A 208 -22.26 9.90 -9.64
N VAL A 209 -22.66 9.04 -10.58
CA VAL A 209 -23.07 7.67 -10.28
C VAL A 209 -21.92 6.78 -9.81
N PHE A 210 -20.70 7.03 -10.28
CA PHE A 210 -19.56 6.21 -9.91
C PHE A 210 -19.20 6.27 -8.40
N LEU A 211 -19.75 7.23 -7.65
CA LEU A 211 -19.64 7.27 -6.18
C LEU A 211 -20.29 6.05 -5.50
N LEU A 212 -21.15 5.31 -6.20
CA LEU A 212 -21.69 4.04 -5.71
C LEU A 212 -20.59 2.97 -5.50
N ASN A 213 -19.42 3.14 -6.11
CA ASN A 213 -18.25 2.31 -5.88
C ASN A 213 -17.27 2.95 -4.88
N ASP A 214 -17.70 3.11 -3.63
CA ASP A 214 -16.85 3.66 -2.56
C ASP A 214 -15.54 2.87 -2.35
N MET A 215 -15.61 1.54 -2.51
CA MET A 215 -14.45 0.66 -2.39
C MET A 215 -13.32 0.98 -3.37
N TRP A 216 -13.63 1.52 -4.55
CA TRP A 216 -12.61 1.95 -5.49
C TRP A 216 -11.75 3.10 -4.95
N PHE A 217 -12.36 4.08 -4.26
CA PHE A 217 -11.63 5.16 -3.61
C PHE A 217 -10.76 4.66 -2.47
N GLN A 218 -11.25 3.68 -1.71
CA GLN A 218 -10.44 3.01 -0.69
C GLN A 218 -9.22 2.32 -1.33
N PHE A 219 -9.38 1.69 -2.49
CA PHE A 219 -8.26 1.08 -3.22
C PHE A 219 -7.25 2.11 -3.75
N LEU A 220 -7.71 3.27 -4.24
CA LEU A 220 -6.82 4.38 -4.59
C LEU A 220 -6.02 4.86 -3.37
N ALA A 221 -6.70 5.04 -2.23
CA ALA A 221 -6.06 5.43 -0.98
C ALA A 221 -5.03 4.38 -0.50
N PHE A 222 -5.37 3.08 -0.55
CA PHE A 222 -4.44 2.00 -0.22
C PHE A 222 -3.23 1.97 -1.15
N THR A 223 -3.41 2.27 -2.43
CA THR A 223 -2.31 2.34 -3.41
C THR A 223 -1.32 3.44 -3.03
N ILE A 224 -1.84 4.62 -2.69
CA ILE A 224 -1.01 5.76 -2.26
C ILE A 224 -0.31 5.45 -0.93
N LEU A 225 -1.05 4.93 0.06
CA LEU A 225 -0.52 4.56 1.37
C LEU A 225 0.59 3.51 1.25
N ASN A 226 0.39 2.49 0.42
CA ASN A 226 1.36 1.44 0.21
C ASN A 226 2.60 1.94 -0.54
N ALA A 227 2.45 2.90 -1.46
CA ALA A 227 3.59 3.59 -2.07
C ALA A 227 4.42 4.36 -1.03
N ILE A 228 3.78 5.04 -0.08
CA ILE A 228 4.46 5.72 1.04
C ILE A 228 5.22 4.71 1.89
N PHE A 229 4.60 3.57 2.24
CA PHE A 229 5.30 2.51 2.98
C PHE A 229 6.49 1.94 2.21
N LEU A 230 6.33 1.69 0.92
CA LEU A 230 7.41 1.20 0.07
C LEU A 230 8.60 2.17 0.03
N LEU A 231 8.33 3.47 -0.15
CA LEU A 231 9.36 4.51 -0.10
C LEU A 231 10.01 4.60 1.28
N GLY A 232 9.21 4.55 2.35
CA GLY A 232 9.69 4.52 3.73
C GLY A 232 10.66 3.35 3.97
N VAL A 233 10.31 2.13 3.55
CA VAL A 233 11.19 0.96 3.66
C VAL A 233 12.49 1.15 2.88
N ILE A 234 12.43 1.72 1.67
CA ILE A 234 13.63 2.00 0.87
C ILE A 234 14.54 3.02 1.55
N LEU A 235 13.97 4.09 2.10
CA LEU A 235 14.69 5.14 2.83
C LEU A 235 15.35 4.57 4.09
N LEU A 236 14.59 3.82 4.90
CA LEU A 236 15.08 3.19 6.11
C LEU A 236 16.22 2.21 5.83
N GLU A 237 16.08 1.37 4.80
CA GLU A 237 17.17 0.47 4.40
C GLU A 237 18.42 1.23 3.93
N THR A 238 18.24 2.34 3.22
CA THR A 238 19.36 3.18 2.76
C THR A 238 20.09 3.82 3.94
N PHE A 239 19.34 4.37 4.91
CA PHE A 239 19.89 4.91 6.14
C PHE A 239 20.59 3.82 6.97
N TRP A 240 19.98 2.64 7.06
CA TRP A 240 20.56 1.48 7.73
C TRP A 240 21.87 1.05 7.06
N GLN A 241 21.98 1.09 5.74
CA GLN A 241 23.23 0.78 5.04
C GLN A 241 24.31 1.84 5.28
N LYS A 242 23.96 3.14 5.20
CA LYS A 242 24.93 4.23 5.46
C LYS A 242 25.48 4.21 6.89
N THR A 243 24.68 3.78 7.86
CA THR A 243 25.09 3.67 9.27
C THR A 243 25.82 2.36 9.60
N ALA A 244 26.13 1.51 8.61
CA ALA A 244 26.78 0.23 8.85
C ALA A 244 28.16 0.35 9.52
N ASN A 245 28.98 1.31 9.08
CA ASN A 245 30.32 1.54 9.64
C ASN A 245 30.23 1.96 11.12
N TRP A 246 29.21 2.74 11.47
CA TRP A 246 29.01 3.23 12.85
C TRP A 246 28.57 2.10 13.79
N ARG A 247 27.88 1.08 13.26
CA ARG A 247 27.49 -0.12 14.01
C ARG A 247 28.63 -1.13 14.20
N GLN A 248 29.58 -1.18 13.28
CA GLN A 248 30.70 -2.14 13.34
C GLN A 248 31.85 -1.66 14.24
N GLY A 249 31.92 -0.36 14.55
CA GLY A 249 33.00 0.23 15.35
C GLY A 249 34.32 0.32 14.58
N PRO A 250 35.36 0.96 15.14
CA PRO A 250 36.63 1.23 14.44
C PRO A 250 37.44 -0.02 14.04
N ALA A 251 37.01 -1.23 14.43
CA ALA A 251 37.73 -2.48 14.19
C ALA A 251 37.81 -2.93 12.71
N ARG A 252 37.35 -2.11 11.76
CA ARG A 252 37.47 -2.33 10.32
C ARG A 252 38.27 -1.25 9.58
N GLU A 253 38.72 -0.20 10.26
CA GLU A 253 39.61 0.80 9.66
C GLU A 253 41.09 0.38 9.72
N GLU A 254 41.41 -0.73 10.39
CA GLU A 254 42.78 -1.26 10.56
C GLU A 254 42.99 -2.68 9.96
N ALA A 255 42.09 -3.17 9.11
CA ALA A 255 42.21 -4.48 8.45
C ALA A 255 42.30 -4.37 6.93
#